data_AF-R1CF72-F1
#
_entry.id   AF-R1CF72-F1
#
_cell.length_a   1.000
_cell.length_b   1.000
_cell.length_c   1.000
_cell.angle_alpha   90.00
_cell.angle_beta   90.00
_cell.angle_gamma   90.00
#
_symmetry.space_group_name_H-M   'P 1'
#
loop_
_entity.id
_entity.type
_entity.pdbx_description
1 polymer ?
#
loop_
_entity_poly.entity_id
_entity_poly.type
_entity_poly.pdbx_seq_one_letter_code
_entity_poly.pdbx_strand_id
1 'polypeptide(L)'
;MTEDKIRAFILNACYEDSISYKKQINQTTMKKIEVKNDSLYWSYIVELFIITLKSIMPSAEIVGCKIDYKRFNEELGVWRNYRNGYNKPLLNMFESYYDISYWQEKDDSVYSRMIPIIFTNTNWEIIKEELIKNIFYTTGNISNLIEVVTLSKILYIILNNKYNRNYEDIIGDIKEEIIHLSQKDILNKYGQYYKCDVSTYPGNYTIDFERMRIEILNVLNGIGKSKNYKVLINTLEILEKEEVDFGNIEYNFFVNGLVGLLNGYTEDKEFKGKGFINSLCTYIIKLRKGRISPETLKINKYILPDIFKFNVGEEFFHSLLNKCKVLKKIEDGLYIVSYIKTKSGIYRFFKLKSS
;
A
#
# COMPACT_ATOMS: atom_id res chain seq x y z
N MET A 1 -18.85 -13.74 -6.41
CA MET A 1 -19.04 -12.30 -6.75
C MET A 1 -18.05 -11.38 -6.03
N THR A 2 -18.09 -11.16 -4.71
CA THR A 2 -17.12 -10.27 -4.03
C THR A 2 -15.68 -10.80 -4.04
N GLU A 3 -15.51 -12.11 -3.91
CA GLU A 3 -14.19 -12.76 -3.96
C GLU A 3 -13.53 -12.60 -5.33
N ASP A 4 -14.30 -12.77 -6.39
CA ASP A 4 -13.83 -12.62 -7.77
C ASP A 4 -13.43 -11.17 -8.05
N LYS A 5 -14.22 -10.20 -7.54
CA LYS A 5 -13.88 -8.77 -7.58
C LYS A 5 -12.56 -8.46 -6.87
N ILE A 6 -12.34 -9.02 -5.67
CA ILE A 6 -11.08 -8.84 -4.92
C ILE A 6 -9.91 -9.43 -5.71
N ARG A 7 -10.07 -10.64 -6.27
CA ARG A 7 -9.05 -11.29 -7.09
C ARG A 7 -8.74 -10.47 -8.34
N ALA A 8 -9.75 -10.02 -9.06
CA ALA A 8 -9.63 -9.19 -10.26
C ALA A 8 -8.91 -7.87 -9.97
N PHE A 9 -9.24 -7.22 -8.87
CA PHE A 9 -8.53 -6.02 -8.45
C PHE A 9 -7.02 -6.28 -8.26
N ILE A 10 -6.69 -7.24 -7.39
CA ILE A 10 -5.30 -7.45 -6.97
C ILE A 10 -4.46 -7.96 -8.14
N LEU A 11 -4.97 -8.93 -8.90
CA LEU A 11 -4.22 -9.49 -10.03
C LEU A 11 -3.97 -8.45 -11.11
N ASN A 12 -4.96 -7.61 -11.42
CA ASN A 12 -4.77 -6.56 -12.41
C ASN A 12 -3.78 -5.49 -11.93
N ALA A 13 -3.90 -5.04 -10.68
CA ALA A 13 -2.98 -4.07 -10.09
C ALA A 13 -1.52 -4.58 -10.07
N CYS A 14 -1.30 -5.82 -9.64
CA CYS A 14 0.04 -6.43 -9.62
C CYS A 14 0.64 -6.65 -11.01
N TYR A 15 -0.18 -7.02 -11.99
CA TYR A 15 0.25 -7.19 -13.37
C TYR A 15 0.72 -5.86 -13.97
N GLU A 16 -0.10 -4.80 -13.87
CA GLU A 16 0.25 -3.48 -14.40
C GLU A 16 1.45 -2.87 -13.66
N ASP A 17 1.60 -3.12 -12.35
CA ASP A 17 2.80 -2.74 -11.59
C ASP A 17 4.07 -3.37 -12.18
N SER A 18 4.01 -4.66 -12.46
CA SER A 18 5.12 -5.41 -13.02
C SER A 18 5.52 -4.88 -14.41
N ILE A 19 4.53 -4.52 -15.24
CA ILE A 19 4.79 -3.90 -16.55
C ILE A 19 5.42 -2.53 -16.40
N SER A 20 4.83 -1.67 -15.56
CA SER A 20 5.30 -0.31 -15.32
C SER A 20 6.74 -0.29 -14.81
N TYR A 21 7.03 -1.14 -13.83
CA TYR A 21 8.38 -1.25 -13.26
C TYR A 21 9.41 -1.74 -14.28
N LYS A 22 9.06 -2.72 -15.12
CA LYS A 22 9.93 -3.19 -16.21
C LYS A 22 10.25 -2.06 -17.20
N LYS A 23 9.27 -1.23 -17.55
CA LYS A 23 9.48 -0.06 -18.44
C LYS A 23 10.45 0.95 -17.81
N GLN A 24 10.30 1.24 -16.51
CA GLN A 24 11.18 2.18 -15.79
C GLN A 24 12.64 1.69 -15.71
N ILE A 25 12.86 0.40 -15.41
CA ILE A 25 14.21 -0.19 -15.40
C ILE A 25 14.87 -0.06 -16.78
N ASN A 26 14.14 -0.34 -17.86
CA ASN A 26 14.68 -0.28 -19.22
C ASN A 26 15.06 1.14 -19.66
N GLN A 27 14.45 2.17 -19.08
CA GLN A 27 14.71 3.58 -19.40
C GLN A 27 15.84 4.20 -18.57
N THR A 28 16.23 3.60 -17.46
CA THR A 28 17.30 4.13 -16.59
C THR A 28 18.67 3.57 -16.97
N THR A 29 19.71 4.42 -16.93
CA THR A 29 21.12 4.11 -17.25
C THR A 29 21.79 3.12 -16.27
N MET A 30 21.02 2.47 -15.39
CA MET A 30 21.39 1.40 -14.46
C MET A 30 21.77 0.08 -15.19
N LYS A 31 22.31 0.16 -16.41
CA LYS A 31 22.86 -0.99 -17.16
C LYS A 31 24.17 -1.54 -16.58
N LYS A 32 24.78 -0.90 -15.57
CA LYS A 32 26.18 -1.17 -15.15
C LYS A 32 26.38 -1.87 -13.80
N ILE A 33 25.34 -2.21 -13.05
CA ILE A 33 25.44 -3.17 -11.95
C ILE A 33 24.48 -4.31 -12.28
N GLU A 34 25.00 -5.36 -12.90
CA GLU A 34 24.23 -6.49 -13.42
C GLU A 34 23.12 -6.94 -12.47
N VAL A 35 21.88 -6.77 -12.93
CA VAL A 35 20.80 -7.71 -12.64
C VAL A 35 20.43 -8.34 -13.98
N LYS A 36 21.28 -9.24 -14.47
CA LYS A 36 20.81 -10.34 -15.32
C LYS A 36 19.87 -11.20 -14.46
N ASN A 37 18.63 -10.76 -14.30
CA ASN A 37 17.59 -11.60 -13.74
C ASN A 37 16.32 -11.34 -14.56
N ASP A 38 16.09 -12.29 -15.47
CA ASP A 38 15.26 -12.20 -16.67
C ASP A 38 13.77 -12.42 -16.39
N SER A 39 13.22 -11.82 -15.32
CA SER A 39 11.81 -12.07 -15.00
C SER A 39 11.19 -10.90 -14.23
N LEU A 40 10.00 -10.47 -14.68
CA LEU A 40 9.16 -9.42 -14.10
C LEU A 40 9.14 -9.50 -12.57
N TYR A 41 9.88 -8.65 -11.87
CA TYR A 41 9.64 -8.40 -10.44
C TYR A 41 8.67 -7.24 -10.32
N TRP A 42 7.79 -7.30 -9.34
CA TRP A 42 6.95 -6.17 -8.94
C TRP A 42 7.78 -5.12 -8.19
N SER A 43 7.29 -3.88 -8.19
CA SER A 43 7.92 -2.73 -7.54
C SER A 43 7.65 -2.70 -6.03
N TYR A 44 8.22 -1.72 -5.36
CA TYR A 44 7.94 -1.42 -3.96
C TYR A 44 6.45 -1.23 -3.66
N ILE A 45 5.64 -0.85 -4.65
CA ILE A 45 4.20 -0.66 -4.48
C ILE A 45 3.52 -1.98 -4.08
N VAL A 46 3.84 -3.08 -4.76
CA VAL A 46 3.34 -4.42 -4.41
C VAL A 46 3.97 -4.92 -3.12
N GLU A 47 5.26 -4.62 -2.89
CA GLU A 47 5.93 -4.99 -1.63
C GLU A 47 5.24 -4.36 -0.42
N LEU A 48 4.84 -3.09 -0.51
CA LEU A 48 4.15 -2.38 0.56
C LEU A 48 2.69 -2.83 0.73
N PHE A 49 2.02 -3.24 -0.36
CA PHE A 49 0.76 -3.99 -0.27
C PHE A 49 0.94 -5.28 0.54
N ILE A 50 1.98 -6.07 0.25
CA ILE A 50 2.28 -7.33 0.96
C ILE A 50 2.61 -7.06 2.43
N ILE A 51 3.45 -6.06 2.73
CA ILE A 51 3.85 -5.70 4.09
C ILE A 51 2.62 -5.27 4.91
N THR A 52 1.74 -4.46 4.32
CA THR A 52 0.51 -4.05 4.97
C THR A 52 -0.38 -5.26 5.25
N LEU A 53 -0.58 -6.14 4.27
CA LEU A 53 -1.37 -7.36 4.44
C LEU A 53 -0.79 -8.31 5.50
N LYS A 54 0.54 -8.49 5.53
CA LYS A 54 1.22 -9.30 6.56
C LYS A 54 0.99 -8.72 7.95
N SER A 55 0.83 -7.41 8.06
CA SER A 55 0.67 -6.72 9.34
C SER A 55 -0.79 -6.64 9.80
N ILE A 56 -1.75 -7.08 8.98
CA ILE A 56 -3.16 -7.13 9.38
C ILE A 56 -3.42 -8.32 10.29
N MET A 57 -4.08 -8.03 11.42
CA MET A 57 -4.47 -8.95 12.46
C MET A 57 -5.99 -8.89 12.67
N PRO A 58 -6.70 -10.03 12.70
CA PRO A 58 -8.07 -10.08 13.20
C PRO A 58 -8.11 -9.54 14.64
N SER A 59 -9.08 -8.68 14.94
CA SER A 59 -9.28 -8.19 16.30
C SER A 59 -9.98 -9.25 17.13
N ALA A 60 -9.57 -9.39 18.39
CA ALA A 60 -10.26 -10.21 19.37
C ALA A 60 -11.49 -9.50 19.98
N GLU A 61 -11.56 -8.18 19.86
CA GLU A 61 -12.55 -7.33 20.54
C GLU A 61 -13.69 -6.89 19.62
N ILE A 62 -13.38 -6.66 18.34
CA ILE A 62 -14.36 -6.20 17.36
C ILE A 62 -14.37 -7.12 16.13
N VAL A 63 -15.51 -7.18 15.44
CA VAL A 63 -15.62 -7.90 14.16
C VAL A 63 -14.93 -7.09 13.07
N GLY A 64 -13.62 -7.29 12.93
CA GLY A 64 -12.80 -6.63 11.93
C GLY A 64 -11.32 -6.97 12.08
N CYS A 65 -10.50 -6.45 11.18
CA CYS A 65 -9.06 -6.58 11.19
C CYS A 65 -8.39 -5.21 11.33
N LYS A 66 -7.34 -5.14 12.15
CA LYS A 66 -6.53 -3.94 12.41
C LYS A 66 -5.08 -4.16 12.03
N ILE A 67 -4.31 -3.10 11.85
CA ILE A 67 -2.87 -3.21 11.63
C ILE A 67 -2.14 -3.36 12.97
N ASP A 68 -1.31 -4.40 13.07
CA ASP A 68 -0.26 -4.48 14.08
C ASP A 68 0.89 -3.55 13.66
N TYR A 69 0.89 -2.33 14.20
CA TYR A 69 1.89 -1.31 13.86
C TYR A 69 3.30 -1.67 14.33
N LYS A 70 3.45 -2.51 15.37
CA LYS A 70 4.76 -3.03 15.75
C LYS A 70 5.28 -3.95 14.65
N ARG A 71 4.46 -4.91 14.21
CA ARG A 71 4.83 -5.78 13.07
C ARG A 71 5.09 -4.98 11.80
N PHE A 72 4.24 -4.01 11.48
CA PHE A 72 4.40 -3.15 10.31
C PHE A 72 5.74 -2.41 10.33
N ASN A 73 6.13 -1.85 11.48
CA ASN A 73 7.42 -1.18 11.65
C ASN A 73 8.62 -2.11 11.39
N GLU A 74 8.59 -3.31 11.98
CA GLU A 74 9.67 -4.29 11.80
C GLU A 74 9.77 -4.77 10.35
N GLU A 75 8.63 -4.97 9.67
CA GLU A 75 8.59 -5.32 8.24
C GLU A 75 9.17 -4.20 7.36
N LEU A 76 8.88 -2.92 7.65
CA LEU A 76 9.49 -1.77 6.96
C LEU A 76 11.01 -1.72 7.17
N GLY A 77 11.48 -2.02 8.39
CA GLY A 77 12.92 -2.09 8.70
C GLY A 77 13.65 -3.14 7.88
N VAL A 78 13.05 -4.32 7.67
CA VAL A 78 13.60 -5.36 6.79
C VAL A 78 13.49 -4.96 5.32
N TRP A 79 12.35 -4.40 4.91
CA TRP A 79 12.08 -3.97 3.54
C TRP A 79 13.08 -2.94 3.00
N ARG A 80 13.58 -2.03 3.84
CA ARG A 80 14.66 -1.10 3.48
C ARG A 80 15.81 -1.81 2.77
N ASN A 81 16.11 -3.05 3.14
CA ASN A 81 17.26 -3.77 2.62
C ASN A 81 16.95 -4.62 1.36
N TYR A 82 15.70 -4.87 0.98
CA TYR A 82 15.40 -5.70 -0.22
C TYR A 82 14.53 -5.01 -1.28
N ARG A 83 14.07 -3.78 -1.01
CA ARG A 83 13.10 -3.05 -1.84
C ARG A 83 13.45 -2.97 -3.33
N ASN A 84 12.41 -3.03 -4.16
CA ASN A 84 12.50 -2.83 -5.61
C ASN A 84 11.99 -1.42 -6.01
N GLY A 85 12.91 -0.47 -6.10
CA GLY A 85 12.63 0.93 -6.43
C GLY A 85 12.84 1.87 -5.23
N TYR A 86 12.28 3.09 -5.32
CA TYR A 86 12.55 4.16 -4.38
C TYR A 86 11.28 4.89 -3.96
N ASN A 87 10.84 4.69 -2.72
CA ASN A 87 9.80 5.48 -2.08
C ASN A 87 10.46 6.44 -1.08
N LYS A 88 10.65 7.70 -1.51
CA LYS A 88 11.32 8.72 -0.70
C LYS A 88 10.63 8.95 0.65
N PRO A 89 9.29 9.11 0.73
CA PRO A 89 8.64 9.47 1.99
C PRO A 89 8.83 8.41 3.08
N LEU A 90 8.69 7.12 2.76
CA LEU A 90 8.89 6.05 3.74
C LEU A 90 10.37 5.83 4.09
N LEU A 91 11.30 6.08 3.17
CA LEU A 91 12.73 5.95 3.46
C LEU A 91 13.22 7.08 4.37
N ASN A 92 12.67 8.29 4.22
CA ASN A 92 13.00 9.41 5.09
C ASN A 92 12.55 9.18 6.55
N MET A 93 11.64 8.23 6.82
CA MET A 93 11.28 7.81 8.18
C MET A 93 12.49 7.35 9.01
N PHE A 94 13.59 7.00 8.36
CA PHE A 94 14.83 6.54 8.98
C PHE A 94 15.94 7.60 8.97
N GLU A 95 15.65 8.82 8.52
CA GLU A 95 16.61 9.90 8.31
C GLU A 95 16.32 11.10 9.25
N SER A 96 17.31 11.98 9.46
CA SER A 96 17.24 13.05 10.47
C SER A 96 16.35 14.25 10.11
N TYR A 97 15.92 14.38 8.86
CA TYR A 97 15.06 15.48 8.35
C TYR A 97 13.60 15.04 8.13
N TYR A 98 13.21 13.95 8.79
CA TYR A 98 11.94 13.27 8.58
C TYR A 98 10.72 14.20 8.68
N ASP A 99 10.66 15.09 9.68
CA ASP A 99 9.49 15.92 9.97
C ASP A 99 9.02 16.76 8.77
N ILE A 100 9.95 17.40 8.04
CA ILE A 100 9.59 18.21 6.86
C ILE A 100 9.00 17.32 5.77
N SER A 101 9.66 16.19 5.50
CA SER A 101 9.22 15.25 4.47
C SER A 101 7.89 14.58 4.83
N TYR A 102 7.66 14.32 6.11
CA TYR A 102 6.44 13.72 6.63
C TYR A 102 5.21 14.56 6.33
N TRP A 103 5.30 15.89 6.50
CA TRP A 103 4.18 16.81 6.23
C TRP A 103 3.99 17.14 4.76
N GLN A 104 5.08 17.30 4.01
CA GLN A 104 5.04 17.91 2.68
C GLN A 104 5.08 16.91 1.53
N GLU A 105 5.78 15.79 1.66
CA GLU A 105 5.94 14.84 0.56
C GLU A 105 4.70 13.97 0.40
N LYS A 106 4.24 13.80 -0.85
CA LYS A 106 3.18 12.85 -1.18
C LYS A 106 3.76 11.44 -1.20
N ASP A 107 3.13 10.53 -0.47
CA ASP A 107 3.42 9.11 -0.51
C ASP A 107 2.47 8.43 -1.51
N ASP A 108 3.03 7.87 -2.57
CA ASP A 108 2.31 7.15 -3.61
C ASP A 108 1.97 5.70 -3.23
N SER A 109 2.66 5.16 -2.23
CA SER A 109 2.40 3.80 -1.75
C SER A 109 1.09 3.68 -0.99
N VAL A 110 0.50 4.80 -0.53
CA VAL A 110 -0.79 4.80 0.18
C VAL A 110 -1.88 4.09 -0.63
N TYR A 111 -1.83 4.22 -1.97
CA TYR A 111 -2.82 3.63 -2.87
C TYR A 111 -2.77 2.09 -2.92
N SER A 112 -1.63 1.48 -2.62
CA SER A 112 -1.52 0.02 -2.48
C SER A 112 -1.71 -0.44 -1.04
N ARG A 113 -1.25 0.35 -0.06
CA ARG A 113 -1.39 0.06 1.38
C ARG A 113 -2.84 0.12 1.88
N MET A 114 -3.69 0.94 1.28
CA MET A 114 -5.11 0.98 1.66
C MET A 114 -5.88 -0.30 1.28
N ILE A 115 -5.42 -1.04 0.27
CA ILE A 115 -6.17 -2.17 -0.31
C ILE A 115 -6.37 -3.33 0.69
N PRO A 116 -5.33 -3.82 1.39
CA PRO A 116 -5.52 -4.85 2.40
C PRO A 116 -6.49 -4.42 3.50
N ILE A 117 -6.48 -3.15 3.93
CA ILE A 117 -7.37 -2.62 4.97
C ILE A 117 -8.83 -2.70 4.52
N ILE A 118 -9.12 -2.24 3.29
CA ILE A 118 -10.47 -2.23 2.72
C ILE A 118 -10.97 -3.67 2.48
N PHE A 119 -10.14 -4.54 1.87
CA PHE A 119 -10.60 -5.86 1.46
C PHE A 119 -10.75 -6.85 2.62
N THR A 120 -10.01 -6.66 3.72
CA THR A 120 -10.12 -7.51 4.91
C THR A 120 -11.25 -7.10 5.86
N ASN A 121 -11.91 -5.96 5.63
CA ASN A 121 -12.96 -5.44 6.50
C ASN A 121 -14.30 -5.23 5.77
N THR A 122 -15.41 -5.49 6.45
CA THR A 122 -16.77 -5.26 5.93
C THR A 122 -17.44 -4.01 6.51
N ASN A 123 -16.95 -3.50 7.64
CA ASN A 123 -17.48 -2.31 8.30
C ASN A 123 -16.68 -1.07 7.87
N TRP A 124 -17.38 -0.07 7.34
CA TRP A 124 -16.77 1.19 6.88
C TRP A 124 -16.04 1.95 7.99
N GLU A 125 -16.58 2.00 9.21
CA GLU A 125 -15.95 2.74 10.31
C GLU A 125 -14.60 2.15 10.70
N ILE A 126 -14.49 0.81 10.71
CA ILE A 126 -13.22 0.11 10.95
C ILE A 126 -12.23 0.40 9.82
N ILE A 127 -12.70 0.39 8.56
CA ILE A 127 -11.87 0.72 7.40
C ILE A 127 -11.34 2.14 7.52
N LYS A 128 -12.22 3.13 7.76
CA LYS A 128 -11.88 4.54 7.89
C LYS A 128 -10.90 4.78 9.03
N GLU A 129 -11.16 4.21 10.20
CA GLU A 129 -10.27 4.30 11.37
C GLU A 129 -8.86 3.79 11.03
N GLU A 130 -8.74 2.57 10.52
CA GLU A 130 -7.43 1.96 10.26
C GLU A 130 -6.69 2.62 9.08
N LEU A 131 -7.41 3.16 8.10
CA LEU A 131 -6.81 3.95 7.03
C LEU A 131 -6.18 5.23 7.57
N ILE A 132 -6.91 6.00 8.38
CA ILE A 132 -6.41 7.26 8.95
C ILE A 132 -5.16 6.99 9.79
N LYS A 133 -5.19 5.97 10.65
CA LYS A 133 -4.02 5.55 11.42
C LYS A 133 -2.85 5.14 10.52
N ASN A 134 -3.11 4.39 9.44
CA ASN A 134 -2.03 3.92 8.55
C ASN A 134 -1.39 5.06 7.77
N ILE A 135 -2.18 6.06 7.37
CA ILE A 135 -1.68 7.30 6.80
C ILE A 135 -0.81 8.00 7.82
N PHE A 136 -1.32 8.35 9.00
CA PHE A 136 -0.55 9.07 10.03
C PHE A 136 0.71 8.36 10.50
N TYR A 137 0.70 7.03 10.49
CA TYR A 137 1.90 6.26 10.82
C TYR A 137 3.05 6.44 9.82
N THR A 138 2.78 6.93 8.61
CA THR A 138 3.73 6.96 7.48
C THR A 138 3.91 8.34 6.85
N THR A 139 2.84 9.14 6.77
CA THR A 139 2.83 10.51 6.23
C THR A 139 1.77 11.36 6.95
N GLY A 140 2.09 12.63 7.17
CA GLY A 140 1.18 13.65 7.67
C GLY A 140 0.53 14.47 6.55
N ASN A 141 0.78 14.11 5.28
CA ASN A 141 0.30 14.84 4.12
C ASN A 141 -1.24 14.84 4.07
N ILE A 142 -1.83 16.02 4.19
CA ILE A 142 -3.28 16.21 4.23
C ILE A 142 -3.94 15.76 2.92
N SER A 143 -3.32 16.01 1.75
CA SER A 143 -3.89 15.56 0.47
C SER A 143 -3.98 14.04 0.39
N ASN A 144 -2.93 13.33 0.81
CA ASN A 144 -2.96 11.87 0.88
C ASN A 144 -4.07 11.37 1.80
N LEU A 145 -4.25 11.98 2.97
CA LEU A 145 -5.31 11.61 3.90
C LEU A 145 -6.70 11.70 3.25
N ILE A 146 -7.06 12.87 2.72
CA ILE A 146 -8.42 13.11 2.22
C ILE A 146 -8.65 12.30 0.93
N GLU A 147 -7.66 12.22 0.02
CA GLU A 147 -7.79 11.42 -1.21
C GLU A 147 -7.94 9.92 -0.90
N VAL A 148 -7.16 9.37 0.04
CA VAL A 148 -7.27 7.96 0.44
C VAL A 148 -8.61 7.66 1.07
N VAL A 149 -9.12 8.51 1.97
CA VAL A 149 -10.46 8.34 2.55
C VAL A 149 -11.52 8.32 1.44
N THR A 150 -11.42 9.25 0.47
CA THR A 150 -12.35 9.35 -0.67
C THR A 150 -12.31 8.09 -1.55
N LEU A 151 -11.12 7.69 -2.01
CA LEU A 151 -10.93 6.50 -2.85
C LEU A 151 -11.34 5.21 -2.14
N SER A 152 -11.10 5.14 -0.84
CA SER A 152 -11.50 3.99 -0.03
C SER A 152 -13.00 3.87 0.11
N LYS A 153 -13.71 5.00 0.26
CA LYS A 153 -15.18 5.03 0.28
C LYS A 153 -15.75 4.56 -1.06
N ILE A 154 -15.20 5.05 -2.17
CA ILE A 154 -15.53 4.59 -3.53
C ILE A 154 -15.41 3.07 -3.63
N LEU A 155 -14.23 2.54 -3.31
CA LEU A 155 -13.96 1.10 -3.42
C LEU A 155 -14.88 0.28 -2.49
N TYR A 156 -15.14 0.75 -1.27
CA TYR A 156 -16.07 0.13 -0.34
C TYR A 156 -17.49 0.04 -0.91
N ILE A 157 -18.01 1.12 -1.49
CA ILE A 157 -19.35 1.17 -2.08
C ILE A 157 -19.46 0.17 -3.25
N ILE A 158 -18.47 0.18 -4.15
CA ILE A 158 -18.44 -0.69 -5.34
C ILE A 158 -18.29 -2.17 -4.97
N LEU A 159 -17.44 -2.47 -3.98
CA LEU A 159 -17.22 -3.83 -3.52
C LEU A 159 -18.49 -4.44 -2.93
N ASN A 160 -19.27 -3.64 -2.21
CA ASN A 160 -20.52 -4.05 -1.56
C ASN A 160 -21.76 -3.88 -2.45
N ASN A 161 -21.63 -3.39 -3.69
CA ASN A 161 -22.74 -3.16 -4.62
C ASN A 161 -23.89 -2.29 -4.06
N LYS A 162 -23.59 -1.33 -3.18
CA LYS A 162 -24.63 -0.56 -2.45
C LYS A 162 -25.62 0.14 -3.40
N TYR A 163 -25.15 0.62 -4.54
CA TYR A 163 -25.94 1.43 -5.50
C TYR A 163 -25.99 0.86 -6.92
N ASN A 164 -25.68 -0.42 -7.12
CA ASN A 164 -25.63 -1.03 -8.47
C ASN A 164 -24.82 -0.22 -9.50
N ARG A 165 -23.76 0.48 -9.04
CA ARG A 165 -22.92 1.39 -9.83
C ARG A 165 -23.62 2.65 -10.37
N ASN A 166 -24.74 3.09 -9.78
CA ASN A 166 -25.28 4.43 -10.07
C ASN A 166 -24.26 5.50 -9.65
N TYR A 167 -23.77 6.26 -10.62
CA TYR A 167 -22.72 7.25 -10.42
C TYR A 167 -23.17 8.37 -9.47
N GLU A 168 -24.36 8.94 -9.67
CA GLU A 168 -24.86 10.06 -8.86
C GLU A 168 -25.00 9.69 -7.38
N ASP A 169 -25.56 8.51 -7.08
CA ASP A 169 -25.70 8.00 -5.72
C ASP A 169 -24.34 7.75 -5.05
N ILE A 170 -23.38 7.20 -5.80
CA ILE A 170 -22.01 6.99 -5.33
C ILE A 170 -21.39 8.34 -4.94
N ILE A 171 -21.46 9.32 -5.83
CA ILE A 171 -20.90 10.65 -5.61
C ILE A 171 -21.58 11.35 -4.43
N GLY A 172 -22.90 11.23 -4.29
CA GLY A 172 -23.66 11.74 -3.15
C GLY A 172 -23.14 11.19 -1.82
N ASP A 173 -23.03 9.87 -1.68
CA ASP A 173 -22.55 9.21 -0.45
C ASP A 173 -21.09 9.61 -0.12
N ILE A 174 -20.26 9.83 -1.13
CA ILE A 174 -18.87 10.29 -0.94
C ILE A 174 -18.84 11.76 -0.51
N LYS A 175 -19.65 12.63 -1.11
CA LYS A 175 -19.72 14.05 -0.71
C LYS A 175 -20.13 14.18 0.75
N GLU A 176 -21.15 13.42 1.18
CA GLU A 176 -21.55 13.38 2.59
C GLU A 176 -20.41 12.93 3.50
N GLU A 177 -19.66 11.90 3.10
CA GLU A 177 -18.47 11.44 3.86
C GLU A 177 -17.42 12.54 4.03
N ILE A 178 -17.14 13.31 2.98
CA ILE A 178 -16.13 14.38 3.00
C ILE A 178 -16.63 15.62 3.74
N ILE A 179 -17.91 15.99 3.63
CA ILE A 179 -18.51 17.09 4.40
C ILE A 179 -18.38 16.84 5.91
N HIS A 180 -18.63 15.60 6.33
CA HIS A 180 -18.52 15.19 7.73
C HIS A 180 -17.09 14.83 8.17
N LEU A 181 -16.10 14.93 7.28
CA LEU A 181 -14.70 14.73 7.64
C LEU A 181 -14.18 15.95 8.42
N SER A 182 -14.18 15.82 9.75
CA SER A 182 -13.81 16.87 10.70
C SER A 182 -12.35 16.76 11.14
N GLN A 183 -11.57 17.82 10.92
CA GLN A 183 -10.18 17.93 11.39
C GLN A 183 -10.08 17.77 12.92
N LYS A 184 -11.01 18.39 13.66
CA LYS A 184 -11.06 18.29 15.12
C LYS A 184 -11.26 16.84 15.58
N ASP A 185 -12.17 16.11 14.95
CA ASP A 185 -12.43 14.72 15.32
C ASP A 185 -11.24 13.83 14.96
N ILE A 186 -10.58 14.09 13.84
CA ILE A 186 -9.37 13.39 13.42
C ILE A 186 -8.25 13.58 14.45
N LEU A 187 -7.97 14.82 14.85
CA LEU A 187 -6.93 15.11 15.84
C LEU A 187 -7.27 14.49 17.20
N ASN A 188 -8.52 14.59 17.65
CA ASN A 188 -8.92 14.05 18.95
C ASN A 188 -8.87 12.52 19.00
N LYS A 189 -9.30 11.84 17.94
CA LYS A 189 -9.39 10.36 17.92
C LYS A 189 -8.07 9.69 17.50
N TYR A 190 -7.32 10.32 16.61
CA TYR A 190 -6.18 9.71 15.94
C TYR A 190 -4.87 10.47 16.12
N GLY A 191 -4.86 11.55 16.91
CA GLY A 191 -3.67 12.38 17.18
C GLY A 191 -2.45 11.59 17.65
N GLN A 192 -2.64 10.53 18.46
CA GLN A 192 -1.51 9.73 18.93
C GLN A 192 -0.82 8.88 17.85
N TYR A 193 -1.38 8.78 16.64
CA TYR A 193 -0.81 8.00 15.54
C TYR A 193 0.06 8.83 14.61
N TYR A 194 0.09 10.16 14.77
CA TYR A 194 1.06 10.98 14.06
C TYR A 194 2.47 10.61 14.49
N LYS A 195 3.38 10.57 13.51
CA LYS A 195 4.80 10.36 13.78
C LYS A 195 5.54 11.63 14.16
N CYS A 196 5.03 12.78 13.72
CA CYS A 196 5.56 14.10 14.04
C CYS A 196 4.46 14.91 14.73
N ASP A 197 4.83 15.77 15.67
CA ASP A 197 3.85 16.65 16.34
C ASP A 197 3.22 17.60 15.32
N VAL A 198 1.89 17.77 15.36
CA VAL A 198 1.16 18.68 14.47
C VAL A 198 1.69 20.12 14.59
N SER A 199 2.26 20.51 15.73
CA SER A 199 2.91 21.82 15.90
C SER A 199 4.14 22.02 15.00
N THR A 200 4.73 20.93 14.47
CA THR A 200 5.85 20.98 13.51
C THR A 200 5.38 21.15 12.06
N TYR A 201 4.07 21.16 11.82
CA TYR A 201 3.53 21.41 10.49
C TYR A 201 3.95 22.81 10.00
N PRO A 202 4.54 22.94 8.80
CA PRO A 202 5.16 24.19 8.35
C PRO A 202 4.17 25.31 8.00
N GLY A 203 2.87 25.00 7.88
CA GLY A 203 1.82 25.96 7.52
C GLY A 203 0.76 26.11 8.62
N ASN A 204 -0.44 26.51 8.21
CA ASN A 204 -1.59 26.47 9.11
C ASN A 204 -2.39 25.20 8.84
N TYR A 205 -2.20 24.19 9.70
CA TYR A 205 -2.79 22.86 9.52
C TYR A 205 -4.30 22.91 9.31
N THR A 206 -5.02 23.70 10.12
CA THR A 206 -6.47 23.83 10.04
C THR A 206 -6.92 24.44 8.73
N ILE A 207 -6.31 25.55 8.31
CA ILE A 207 -6.65 26.22 7.05
C ILE A 207 -6.34 25.32 5.85
N ASP A 208 -5.18 24.66 5.87
CA ASP A 208 -4.76 23.79 4.77
C ASP A 208 -5.65 22.54 4.67
N PHE A 209 -6.08 21.98 5.81
CA PHE A 209 -7.04 20.89 5.85
C PHE A 209 -8.36 21.27 5.19
N GLU A 210 -8.95 22.39 5.61
CA GLU A 210 -10.22 22.86 5.06
C GLU A 210 -10.12 23.20 3.56
N ARG A 211 -9.00 23.82 3.15
CA ARG A 211 -8.75 24.09 1.72
C ARG A 211 -8.71 22.81 0.90
N MET A 212 -8.00 21.78 1.37
CA MET A 212 -7.90 20.51 0.67
C MET A 212 -9.22 19.72 0.65
N ARG A 213 -10.02 19.82 1.73
CA ARG A 213 -11.36 19.25 1.82
C ARG A 213 -12.30 19.87 0.78
N ILE A 214 -12.31 21.20 0.67
CA ILE A 214 -13.07 21.94 -0.36
C ILE A 214 -12.60 21.56 -1.76
N GLU A 215 -11.29 21.40 -1.97
CA GLU A 215 -10.74 21.02 -3.27
C GLU A 215 -11.25 19.63 -3.72
N ILE A 216 -11.34 18.64 -2.82
CA ILE A 216 -11.95 17.34 -3.14
C ILE A 216 -13.44 17.48 -3.46
N LEU A 217 -14.19 18.28 -2.70
CA LEU A 217 -15.61 18.52 -2.99
C LEU A 217 -15.79 19.15 -4.38
N ASN A 218 -14.91 20.07 -4.78
CA ASN A 218 -14.91 20.64 -6.12
C ASN A 218 -14.64 19.58 -7.19
N VAL A 219 -13.66 18.69 -6.99
CA VAL A 219 -13.42 17.55 -7.89
C VAL A 219 -14.66 16.66 -8.01
N LEU A 220 -15.31 16.33 -6.89
CA LEU A 220 -16.55 15.53 -6.87
C LEU A 220 -17.76 16.26 -7.50
N ASN A 221 -17.72 17.58 -7.60
CA ASN A 221 -18.72 18.38 -8.30
C ASN A 221 -18.40 18.58 -9.79
N GLY A 222 -17.28 18.03 -10.29
CA GLY A 222 -16.82 18.28 -11.66
C GLY A 222 -16.30 19.71 -11.87
N ILE A 223 -16.01 20.44 -10.79
CA ILE A 223 -15.56 21.84 -10.83
C ILE A 223 -14.03 21.88 -10.72
N GLY A 224 -13.39 22.27 -11.82
CA GLY A 224 -11.96 22.55 -11.85
C GLY A 224 -11.06 21.31 -11.98
N LYS A 225 -9.88 21.50 -12.59
CA LYS A 225 -8.86 20.46 -12.69
C LYS A 225 -7.92 20.59 -11.50
N SER A 226 -8.01 19.67 -10.53
CA SER A 226 -6.99 19.56 -9.49
C SER A 226 -5.79 18.80 -10.00
N LYS A 227 -4.59 19.40 -9.92
CA LYS A 227 -3.34 18.67 -10.15
C LYS A 227 -3.00 17.74 -8.96
N ASN A 228 -3.67 17.92 -7.83
CA ASN A 228 -3.35 17.21 -6.59
C ASN A 228 -3.98 15.83 -6.52
N TYR A 229 -5.13 15.63 -7.14
CA TYR A 229 -5.97 14.43 -6.99
C TYR A 229 -6.14 13.64 -8.28
N LYS A 230 -5.02 13.39 -8.99
CA LYS A 230 -5.03 12.68 -10.26
C LYS A 230 -5.63 11.27 -10.16
N VAL A 231 -5.38 10.58 -9.05
CA VAL A 231 -5.87 9.20 -8.85
C VAL A 231 -7.38 9.21 -8.66
N LEU A 232 -7.91 10.16 -7.88
CA LEU A 232 -9.34 10.39 -7.78
C LEU A 232 -9.96 10.76 -9.13
N ILE A 233 -9.38 11.70 -9.87
CA ILE A 233 -9.92 12.11 -11.18
C ILE A 233 -10.02 10.91 -12.13
N ASN A 234 -8.93 10.15 -12.30
CA ASN A 234 -8.95 8.95 -13.13
C ASN A 234 -9.99 7.91 -12.64
N THR A 235 -10.17 7.81 -11.33
CA THR A 235 -11.19 6.93 -10.73
C THR A 235 -12.61 7.38 -11.10
N LEU A 236 -12.91 8.67 -11.01
CA LEU A 236 -14.21 9.22 -11.38
C LEU A 236 -14.49 9.04 -12.87
N GLU A 237 -13.51 9.31 -13.73
CA GLU A 237 -13.62 9.09 -15.18
C GLU A 237 -13.90 7.61 -15.54
N ILE A 238 -13.32 6.67 -14.78
CA ILE A 238 -13.59 5.23 -14.95
C ILE A 238 -15.02 4.87 -14.52
N LEU A 239 -15.54 5.50 -13.48
CA LEU A 239 -16.88 5.19 -12.95
C LEU A 239 -18.00 5.80 -13.79
N GLU A 240 -17.74 6.93 -14.43
CA GLU A 240 -18.71 7.62 -15.29
C GLU A 240 -18.87 6.93 -16.65
N LYS A 241 -17.83 6.26 -17.16
CA LYS A 241 -17.85 5.60 -18.47
C LYS A 241 -18.43 4.19 -18.40
N GLU A 242 -19.30 3.85 -19.36
CA GLU A 242 -19.78 2.48 -19.57
C GLU A 242 -18.69 1.57 -20.17
N GLU A 243 -17.86 2.11 -21.07
CA GLU A 243 -16.67 1.47 -21.63
C GLU A 243 -15.44 2.36 -21.43
N VAL A 244 -14.39 1.81 -20.82
CA VAL A 244 -13.18 2.58 -20.49
C VAL A 244 -12.11 2.29 -21.54
N ASP A 245 -11.63 3.33 -22.24
CA ASP A 245 -10.44 3.22 -23.08
C ASP A 245 -9.18 3.26 -22.19
N PHE A 246 -8.52 2.10 -22.07
CA PHE A 246 -7.40 1.87 -21.15
C PHE A 246 -6.04 2.29 -21.70
N GLY A 247 -5.94 2.64 -22.99
CA GLY A 247 -4.64 2.88 -23.65
C GLY A 247 -3.88 4.10 -23.10
N ASN A 248 -4.59 5.04 -22.48
CA ASN A 248 -4.07 6.37 -22.10
C ASN A 248 -4.02 6.66 -20.60
N ILE A 249 -4.38 5.70 -19.73
CA ILE A 249 -4.41 5.94 -18.28
C ILE A 249 -3.00 5.77 -17.70
N GLU A 250 -2.50 6.82 -17.03
CA GLU A 250 -1.22 6.76 -16.32
C GLU A 250 -1.25 5.66 -15.25
N TYR A 251 -0.19 4.86 -15.17
CA TYR A 251 -0.13 3.74 -14.23
C TYR A 251 -0.29 4.21 -12.77
N ASN A 252 -1.27 3.62 -12.08
CA ASN A 252 -1.42 3.68 -10.64
C ASN A 252 -2.03 2.37 -10.12
N PHE A 253 -1.57 1.87 -8.96
CA PHE A 253 -2.02 0.59 -8.40
C PHE A 253 -3.54 0.52 -8.18
N PHE A 254 -4.12 1.58 -7.61
CA PHE A 254 -5.55 1.62 -7.31
C PHE A 254 -6.37 1.66 -8.59
N VAL A 255 -6.02 2.57 -9.50
CA VAL A 255 -6.75 2.81 -10.76
C VAL A 255 -6.78 1.53 -11.59
N ASN A 256 -5.64 0.90 -11.78
CA ASN A 256 -5.55 -0.36 -12.51
C ASN A 256 -6.28 -1.49 -11.76
N GLY A 257 -6.18 -1.56 -10.43
CA GLY A 257 -6.97 -2.52 -9.68
C GLY A 257 -8.48 -2.33 -9.88
N LEU A 258 -8.96 -1.08 -9.86
CA LEU A 258 -10.37 -0.78 -10.05
C LEU A 258 -10.87 -1.22 -11.42
N VAL A 259 -10.09 -0.99 -12.48
CA VAL A 259 -10.38 -1.49 -13.83
C VAL A 259 -10.57 -3.02 -13.82
N GLY A 260 -9.64 -3.75 -13.20
CA GLY A 260 -9.75 -5.20 -13.06
C GLY A 260 -11.03 -5.61 -12.34
N LEU A 261 -11.34 -4.94 -11.23
CA LEU A 261 -12.55 -5.18 -10.44
C LEU A 261 -13.83 -4.94 -11.24
N LEU A 262 -13.89 -3.88 -12.04
CA LEU A 262 -15.10 -3.48 -12.76
C LEU A 262 -15.40 -4.40 -13.94
N ASN A 263 -14.35 -4.86 -14.63
CA ASN A 263 -14.47 -5.68 -15.84
C ASN A 263 -14.44 -7.20 -15.57
N GLY A 264 -13.98 -7.62 -14.39
CA GLY A 264 -13.90 -9.05 -14.05
C GLY A 264 -12.74 -9.81 -14.71
N TYR A 265 -11.82 -9.13 -15.40
CA TYR A 265 -10.66 -9.77 -16.05
C TYR A 265 -9.69 -10.36 -15.03
N THR A 266 -9.42 -11.66 -15.11
CA THR A 266 -8.43 -12.34 -14.25
C THR A 266 -7.55 -13.39 -14.94
N GLU A 267 -8.02 -14.05 -16.00
CA GLU A 267 -7.44 -15.34 -16.38
C GLU A 267 -6.17 -15.22 -17.25
N ASP A 268 -6.11 -14.32 -18.23
CA ASP A 268 -5.04 -14.30 -19.24
C ASP A 268 -3.75 -13.55 -18.85
N LYS A 269 -3.74 -12.84 -17.72
CA LYS A 269 -2.59 -12.02 -17.31
C LYS A 269 -1.57 -12.87 -16.57
N GLU A 270 -0.47 -13.22 -17.24
CA GLU A 270 0.66 -13.95 -16.65
C GLU A 270 1.77 -12.99 -16.19
N PHE A 271 2.22 -13.18 -14.95
CA PHE A 271 3.36 -12.46 -14.36
C PHE A 271 4.03 -13.30 -13.27
N LYS A 272 5.31 -13.05 -13.02
CA LYS A 272 6.06 -13.80 -12.01
C LYS A 272 5.41 -13.61 -10.65
N GLY A 273 5.24 -14.71 -9.91
CA GLY A 273 4.67 -14.66 -8.58
C GLY A 273 3.14 -14.55 -8.55
N LYS A 274 2.44 -14.66 -9.70
CA LYS A 274 0.97 -14.79 -9.78
C LYS A 274 0.42 -15.83 -8.79
N GLY A 275 1.05 -17.01 -8.69
CA GLY A 275 0.66 -18.04 -7.72
C GLY A 275 0.76 -17.59 -6.25
N PHE A 276 1.78 -16.81 -5.90
CA PHE A 276 1.91 -16.22 -4.57
C PHE A 276 0.84 -15.16 -4.33
N ILE A 277 0.60 -14.25 -5.29
CA ILE A 277 -0.47 -13.25 -5.20
C ILE A 277 -1.85 -13.90 -5.07
N ASN A 278 -2.13 -14.97 -5.81
CA ASN A 278 -3.37 -15.74 -5.66
C ASN A 278 -3.54 -16.34 -4.26
N SER A 279 -2.43 -16.77 -3.65
CA SER A 279 -2.43 -17.24 -2.26
C SER A 279 -2.74 -16.08 -1.30
N LEU A 280 -2.24 -14.87 -1.56
CA LEU A 280 -2.58 -13.68 -0.79
C LEU A 280 -4.05 -13.25 -0.96
N CYS A 281 -4.62 -13.33 -2.17
CA CYS A 281 -6.05 -13.10 -2.37
C CYS A 281 -6.90 -14.06 -1.52
N THR A 282 -6.50 -15.33 -1.48
CA THR A 282 -7.16 -16.34 -0.64
C THR A 282 -7.01 -16.02 0.86
N TYR A 283 -5.85 -15.53 1.28
CA TYR A 283 -5.60 -15.08 2.65
C TYR A 283 -6.48 -13.87 3.03
N ILE A 284 -6.58 -12.86 2.17
CA ILE A 284 -7.46 -11.70 2.33
C ILE A 284 -8.91 -12.14 2.51
N ILE A 285 -9.40 -13.05 1.66
CA ILE A 285 -10.77 -13.57 1.75
C ILE A 285 -11.00 -14.29 3.08
N LYS A 286 -10.03 -15.05 3.57
CA LYS A 286 -10.12 -15.71 4.89
C LYS A 286 -10.16 -14.69 6.03
N LEU A 287 -9.34 -13.64 5.98
CA LEU A 287 -9.38 -12.55 6.96
C LEU A 287 -10.73 -11.84 6.95
N ARG A 288 -11.23 -11.46 5.77
CA ARG A 288 -12.54 -10.81 5.57
C ARG A 288 -13.69 -11.62 6.17
N LYS A 289 -13.62 -12.95 6.09
CA LYS A 289 -14.63 -13.88 6.61
C LYS A 289 -14.43 -14.26 8.08
N GLY A 290 -13.43 -13.69 8.78
CA GLY A 290 -13.13 -14.05 10.16
C GLY A 290 -12.64 -15.49 10.35
N ARG A 291 -12.04 -16.11 9.31
CA ARG A 291 -11.64 -17.53 9.31
C ARG A 291 -10.21 -17.77 9.76
N ILE A 292 -9.56 -16.76 10.33
CA ILE A 292 -8.18 -16.85 10.85
C ILE A 292 -8.24 -16.40 12.29
N SER A 293 -7.73 -17.22 13.21
CA SER A 293 -7.68 -16.84 14.62
C SER A 293 -6.49 -15.89 14.86
N PRO A 294 -6.66 -14.82 15.66
CA PRO A 294 -5.59 -13.88 16.00
C PRO A 294 -4.32 -14.57 16.54
N GLU A 295 -4.49 -15.62 17.34
CA GLU A 295 -3.43 -16.38 18.00
C GLU A 295 -2.48 -17.02 16.99
N THR A 296 -3.00 -17.45 15.84
CA THR A 296 -2.19 -18.07 14.78
C THR A 296 -1.22 -17.10 14.09
N LEU A 297 -1.49 -15.80 14.21
CA LEU A 297 -0.70 -14.75 13.57
C LEU A 297 0.19 -13.98 14.55
N LYS A 298 -0.05 -14.13 15.86
CA LYS A 298 0.64 -13.38 16.91
C LYS A 298 2.12 -13.77 16.98
N ILE A 299 2.99 -12.77 16.97
CA ILE A 299 4.44 -12.94 17.20
C ILE A 299 4.75 -12.56 18.65
N ASN A 300 4.94 -13.56 19.51
CA ASN A 300 5.22 -13.32 20.94
C ASN A 300 6.61 -12.68 21.16
N LYS A 301 7.62 -13.14 20.41
CA LYS A 301 8.99 -12.63 20.47
C LYS A 301 9.55 -12.47 19.07
N TYR A 302 10.10 -11.30 18.78
CA TYR A 302 10.76 -11.00 17.53
C TYR A 302 12.20 -11.49 17.58
N ILE A 303 12.55 -12.38 16.66
CA ILE A 303 13.89 -12.88 16.40
C ILE A 303 14.28 -12.32 15.04
N LEU A 304 15.05 -11.22 15.05
CA LEU A 304 15.41 -10.43 13.88
C LEU A 304 16.94 -10.38 13.74
N PRO A 305 17.60 -11.51 13.44
CA PRO A 305 19.04 -11.53 13.28
C PRO A 305 19.45 -10.69 12.07
N ASP A 306 20.63 -10.08 12.14
CA ASP A 306 21.21 -9.36 11.00
C ASP A 306 21.49 -10.34 9.85
N ILE A 307 20.70 -10.23 8.79
CA ILE A 307 20.72 -11.09 7.61
C ILE A 307 22.11 -11.12 6.94
N PHE A 308 22.88 -10.03 7.05
CA PHE A 308 24.19 -9.93 6.42
C PHE A 308 25.30 -10.66 7.18
N LYS A 309 25.05 -11.14 8.40
CA LYS A 309 26.06 -11.88 9.21
C LYS A 309 26.18 -13.35 8.81
N PHE A 310 25.21 -13.91 8.10
CA PHE A 310 25.21 -15.31 7.71
C PHE A 310 26.05 -15.58 6.46
N ASN A 311 26.62 -16.77 6.37
CA ASN A 311 27.42 -17.27 5.25
C ASN A 311 26.59 -18.08 4.25
N VAL A 312 27.11 -18.26 3.04
CA VAL A 312 26.46 -19.07 2.01
C VAL A 312 26.21 -20.49 2.50
N GLY A 313 25.00 -20.99 2.31
CA GLY A 313 24.57 -22.31 2.76
C GLY A 313 23.95 -22.35 4.16
N GLU A 314 24.23 -21.34 5.00
CA GLU A 314 23.66 -21.26 6.35
C GLU A 314 22.14 -21.08 6.33
N GLU A 315 21.48 -21.72 7.29
CA GLU A 315 20.06 -21.60 7.54
C GLU A 315 19.82 -20.89 8.88
N PHE A 316 18.85 -20.01 8.92
CA PHE A 316 18.48 -19.29 10.14
C PHE A 316 16.99 -19.01 10.19
N PHE A 317 16.50 -18.68 11.38
CA PHE A 317 15.12 -18.28 11.58
C PHE A 317 15.02 -16.77 11.74
N HIS A 318 14.08 -16.16 11.02
CA HIS A 318 13.74 -14.75 11.14
C HIS A 318 12.23 -14.60 11.32
N SER A 319 11.75 -13.94 12.38
CA SER A 319 10.32 -13.91 12.72
C SER A 319 9.41 -13.43 11.58
N LEU A 320 9.89 -12.52 10.74
CA LEU A 320 9.12 -11.95 9.61
C LEU A 320 9.27 -12.68 8.27
N LEU A 321 10.38 -13.40 8.07
CA LEU A 321 10.72 -14.08 6.82
C LEU A 321 10.61 -15.61 6.94
N ASN A 322 10.37 -16.09 8.17
CA ASN A 322 10.38 -17.49 8.58
C ASN A 322 11.76 -18.14 8.30
N LYS A 323 11.81 -19.45 8.07
CA LYS A 323 13.02 -20.19 7.72
C LYS A 323 13.69 -19.56 6.48
N CYS A 324 14.94 -19.14 6.68
CA CYS A 324 15.76 -18.47 5.69
C CYS A 324 16.99 -19.32 5.35
N LYS A 325 17.45 -19.26 4.11
CA LYS A 325 18.72 -19.86 3.66
C LYS A 325 19.49 -18.89 2.78
N VAL A 326 20.77 -18.70 3.06
CA VAL A 326 21.65 -17.88 2.21
C VAL A 326 22.04 -18.68 0.98
N LEU A 327 21.58 -18.24 -0.21
CA LEU A 327 21.91 -18.89 -1.48
C LEU A 327 23.20 -18.35 -2.10
N LYS A 328 23.42 -17.04 -1.97
CA LYS A 328 24.58 -16.35 -2.53
C LYS A 328 24.86 -15.10 -1.71
N LYS A 329 26.13 -14.80 -1.49
CA LYS A 329 26.60 -13.58 -0.84
C LYS A 329 27.67 -12.96 -1.73
N ILE A 330 27.56 -11.66 -1.97
CA ILE A 330 28.54 -10.86 -2.69
C ILE A 330 28.97 -9.76 -1.74
N GLU A 331 30.26 -9.71 -1.47
CA GLU A 331 30.85 -8.72 -0.59
C GLU A 331 31.89 -7.95 -1.37
N ASP A 332 31.66 -6.65 -1.49
CA ASP A 332 32.57 -5.69 -2.10
C ASP A 332 33.11 -4.76 -0.99
N GLY A 333 34.16 -3.99 -1.28
CA GLY A 333 34.71 -3.02 -0.34
C GLY A 333 33.67 -2.01 0.20
N LEU A 334 32.63 -1.70 -0.59
CA LEU A 334 31.63 -0.68 -0.25
C LEU A 334 30.25 -1.23 0.14
N TYR A 335 29.92 -2.48 -0.20
CA TYR A 335 28.57 -3.01 0.00
C TYR A 335 28.53 -4.53 0.18
N ILE A 336 27.39 -5.01 0.69
CA ILE A 336 27.07 -6.43 0.82
C ILE A 336 25.73 -6.70 0.14
N VAL A 337 25.69 -7.70 -0.74
CA VAL A 337 24.47 -8.27 -1.32
C VAL A 337 24.28 -9.70 -0.84
N SER A 338 23.10 -10.04 -0.33
CA SER A 338 22.75 -11.40 0.09
C SER A 338 21.46 -11.86 -0.58
N TYR A 339 21.50 -13.00 -1.27
CA TYR A 339 20.32 -13.64 -1.85
C TYR A 339 19.77 -14.67 -0.86
N ILE A 340 18.61 -14.39 -0.31
CA ILE A 340 18.00 -15.18 0.77
C ILE A 340 16.77 -15.90 0.25
N LYS A 341 16.77 -17.23 0.33
CA LYS A 341 15.58 -18.06 0.09
C LYS A 341 14.72 -18.06 1.34
N THR A 342 13.44 -17.80 1.16
CA THR A 342 12.40 -17.84 2.20
C THR A 342 11.22 -18.70 1.72
N LYS A 343 10.19 -18.86 2.55
CA LYS A 343 8.92 -19.48 2.13
C LYS A 343 8.23 -18.72 1.00
N SER A 344 8.37 -17.39 0.95
CA SER A 344 7.70 -16.54 -0.03
C SER A 344 8.49 -16.35 -1.34
N GLY A 345 9.72 -16.85 -1.40
CA GLY A 345 10.58 -16.73 -2.57
C GLY A 345 12.01 -16.32 -2.22
N ILE A 346 12.75 -15.90 -3.23
CA ILE A 346 14.14 -15.45 -3.11
C ILE A 346 14.16 -13.92 -3.10
N TYR A 347 14.71 -13.35 -2.04
CA TYR A 347 14.89 -11.91 -1.87
C TYR A 347 16.36 -11.53 -2.08
N ARG A 348 16.60 -10.38 -2.72
CA ARG A 348 17.93 -9.77 -2.86
C ARG A 348 18.07 -8.67 -1.82
N PHE A 349 18.78 -8.96 -0.74
CA PHE A 349 19.13 -7.97 0.29
C PHE A 349 20.40 -7.20 -0.11
N PHE A 350 20.43 -5.90 0.17
CA PHE A 350 21.54 -4.99 -0.09
C PHE A 350 21.74 -4.07 1.11
N LYS A 351 23.01 -3.84 1.49
CA LYS A 351 23.40 -2.87 2.51
C LYS A 351 24.76 -2.26 2.13
N LEU A 352 24.89 -0.95 2.33
CA LEU A 352 26.19 -0.26 2.27
C LEU A 352 26.98 -0.58 3.54
N LYS A 353 28.28 -0.83 3.39
CA LYS A 353 29.17 -0.93 4.54
C LYS A 353 29.27 0.48 5.14
N SER A 354 28.95 0.60 6.43
CA SER A 354 29.21 1.82 7.17
C SER A 354 30.71 2.08 7.15
N SER A 355 31.13 3.27 6.69
CA SER A 355 32.51 3.74 6.70
C SER A 355 33.11 3.69 8.09
#